data_AF-A0A957T750-F1
#
_entry.id   AF-A0A957T750-F1
#
_cell.length_a   1.000
_cell.length_b   1.000
_cell.length_c   1.000
_cell.angle_alpha   90.00
_cell.angle_beta   90.00
_cell.angle_gamma   90.00
#
_symmetry.space_group_name_H-M   'P 1'
#
loop_
_entity.id
_entity.type
_entity.pdbx_description
1 polymer ?
#
loop_
_entity_poly.entity_id
_entity_poly.type
_entity_poly.pdbx_seq_one_letter_code
_entity_poly.pdbx_strand_id
1 'polypeptide(L)'
;MSINLSGEWRFELDRDDRGTDERWYARDLTGALQLPGSLQAQGRGDDVTLETPWVGNIVDRSLFDDPRYAPYRDPDNIKYPSWLQPEKHYAGVAWYQRDIDVPPDWQGQRVTLSLERPHWETTVWLDNQCLGSNDSLATPHVYELGTDIAPGSHRLTVRVDNRMIVNVGVNAHSVSDHTQTNWNGIVGRLELRAGSPVWMRRVQAYPNVAARAVTLKIDFASL
;
A
#
# COMPACT_ATOMS: atom_id res chain seq x y z
N MET A 1 -15.29 10.62 -14.05
CA MET A 1 -15.92 9.31 -13.74
C MET A 1 -14.94 8.48 -12.89
N SER A 2 -15.39 7.45 -12.18
CA SER A 2 -14.49 6.60 -11.38
C SER A 2 -14.85 5.11 -11.47
N ILE A 3 -13.84 4.25 -11.46
CA ILE A 3 -13.97 2.79 -11.40
C ILE A 3 -13.41 2.33 -10.05
N ASN A 4 -14.23 1.64 -9.26
CA ASN A 4 -13.80 1.02 -8.01
C ASN A 4 -13.01 -0.27 -8.33
N LEU A 5 -11.82 -0.42 -7.72
CA LEU A 5 -10.94 -1.57 -7.94
C LEU A 5 -10.95 -2.58 -6.77
N SER A 6 -11.90 -2.45 -5.84
CA SER A 6 -12.06 -3.39 -4.72
C SER A 6 -12.47 -4.79 -5.21
N GLY A 7 -12.18 -5.79 -4.39
CA GLY A 7 -12.48 -7.20 -4.62
C GLY A 7 -11.21 -8.03 -4.73
N GLU A 8 -11.27 -9.09 -5.52
CA GLU A 8 -10.17 -10.03 -5.65
C GLU A 8 -9.02 -9.45 -6.50
N TRP A 9 -7.80 -9.71 -6.06
CA TRP A 9 -6.55 -9.40 -6.75
C TRP A 9 -5.69 -10.65 -6.75
N ARG A 10 -5.01 -10.89 -7.88
CA ARG A 10 -3.94 -11.89 -7.93
C ARG A 10 -2.75 -11.37 -7.13
N PHE A 11 -2.02 -12.27 -6.49
CA PHE A 11 -0.99 -11.86 -5.54
C PHE A 11 0.15 -12.88 -5.42
N GLU A 12 1.37 -12.38 -5.19
CA GLU A 12 2.53 -13.19 -4.80
C GLU A 12 3.44 -12.44 -3.82
N LEU A 13 4.04 -13.19 -2.88
CA LEU A 13 5.10 -12.70 -1.99
C LEU A 13 6.44 -12.78 -2.71
N ASP A 14 7.19 -11.69 -2.71
CA ASP A 14 8.52 -11.60 -3.29
C ASP A 14 9.56 -11.52 -2.17
N ARG A 15 9.84 -12.69 -1.60
CA ARG A 15 10.71 -12.84 -0.43
C ARG A 15 12.18 -12.51 -0.73
N ASP A 16 12.57 -12.66 -1.99
CA ASP A 16 13.96 -12.57 -2.43
C ASP A 16 14.21 -11.33 -3.33
N ASP A 17 13.25 -10.40 -3.42
CA ASP A 17 13.31 -9.19 -4.25
C ASP A 17 13.57 -9.47 -5.75
N ARG A 18 13.07 -10.59 -6.27
CA ARG A 18 13.30 -11.04 -7.65
C ARG A 18 12.26 -10.54 -8.64
N GLY A 19 11.11 -10.08 -8.14
CA GLY A 19 9.93 -9.84 -8.97
C GLY A 19 10.11 -8.75 -10.02
N THR A 20 10.94 -7.74 -9.74
CA THR A 20 11.24 -6.68 -10.72
C THR A 20 12.12 -7.24 -11.85
N ASP A 21 13.20 -7.95 -11.51
CA ASP A 21 14.15 -8.53 -12.46
C ASP A 21 13.51 -9.63 -13.32
N GLU A 22 12.66 -10.44 -12.73
CA GLU A 22 11.89 -11.49 -13.40
C GLU A 22 10.61 -10.99 -14.05
N ARG A 23 10.34 -9.69 -13.97
CA ARG A 23 9.20 -9.02 -14.61
C ARG A 23 7.87 -9.64 -14.22
N TRP A 24 7.62 -9.82 -12.93
CA TRP A 24 6.36 -10.37 -12.41
C TRP A 24 5.13 -9.56 -12.83
N TYR A 25 5.30 -8.26 -13.10
CA TYR A 25 4.27 -7.40 -13.71
C TYR A 25 3.82 -7.84 -15.11
N ALA A 26 4.66 -8.60 -15.84
CA ALA A 26 4.40 -9.07 -17.21
C ALA A 26 3.84 -10.49 -17.29
N ARG A 27 3.70 -11.21 -16.16
CA ARG A 27 3.13 -12.56 -16.09
C ARG A 27 1.96 -12.60 -15.12
N ASP A 28 1.21 -13.70 -15.14
CA ASP A 28 0.14 -13.92 -14.17
C ASP A 28 0.75 -14.27 -12.81
N LEU A 29 0.22 -13.63 -11.77
CA LEU A 29 0.46 -14.01 -10.38
C LEU A 29 -0.49 -15.16 -10.01
N THR A 30 0.00 -16.10 -9.20
CA THR A 30 -0.65 -17.39 -8.95
C THR A 30 -1.54 -17.42 -7.71
N GLY A 31 -1.29 -16.56 -6.73
CA GLY A 31 -2.11 -16.44 -5.52
C GLY A 31 -3.28 -15.47 -5.71
N ALA A 32 -4.16 -15.41 -4.72
CA ALA A 32 -5.27 -14.47 -4.66
C ALA A 32 -5.51 -13.95 -3.24
N LEU A 33 -5.99 -12.71 -3.15
CA LEU A 33 -6.45 -12.05 -1.93
C LEU A 33 -7.47 -10.96 -2.24
N GLN A 34 -8.08 -10.40 -1.19
CA GLN A 34 -9.03 -9.29 -1.29
C GLN A 34 -8.35 -7.95 -0.96
N LEU A 35 -8.61 -6.94 -1.80
CA LEU A 35 -8.33 -5.54 -1.49
C LEU A 35 -9.65 -4.73 -1.48
N PRO A 36 -9.80 -3.72 -0.61
CA PRO A 36 -8.83 -3.30 0.39
C PRO A 36 -8.65 -4.29 1.55
N GLY A 37 -7.42 -4.39 2.05
CA GLY A 37 -7.07 -5.29 3.15
C GLY A 37 -5.56 -5.43 3.32
N SER A 38 -5.14 -5.92 4.50
CA SER A 38 -3.75 -6.34 4.72
C SER A 38 -3.59 -7.81 4.36
N LEU A 39 -2.39 -8.23 3.96
CA LEU A 39 -2.12 -9.64 3.71
C LEU A 39 -2.23 -10.47 5.00
N GLN A 40 -1.79 -9.90 6.13
CA GLN A 40 -1.67 -10.62 7.39
C GLN A 40 -3.05 -10.99 7.93
N ALA A 41 -4.04 -10.10 7.81
CA ALA A 41 -5.43 -10.35 8.20
C ALA A 41 -6.14 -11.38 7.30
N GLN A 42 -5.52 -11.80 6.21
CA GLN A 42 -6.02 -12.82 5.28
C GLN A 42 -5.21 -14.11 5.37
N GLY A 43 -4.47 -14.30 6.47
CA GLY A 43 -3.68 -15.50 6.71
C GLY A 43 -2.47 -15.65 5.78
N ARG A 44 -1.99 -14.56 5.17
CA ARG A 44 -0.81 -14.55 4.31
C ARG A 44 0.42 -14.04 5.08
N GLY A 45 1.55 -14.71 4.89
CA GLY A 45 2.80 -14.45 5.61
C GLY A 45 3.25 -15.70 6.37
N ASP A 46 4.22 -15.50 7.27
CA ASP A 46 4.79 -16.55 8.12
C ASP A 46 4.03 -16.64 9.44
N ASP A 47 4.04 -17.82 10.06
CA ASP A 47 3.58 -17.97 11.44
C ASP A 47 4.47 -17.16 12.39
N VAL A 48 3.84 -16.60 13.42
CA VAL A 48 4.56 -15.87 14.46
C VAL A 48 5.27 -16.87 15.39
N THR A 49 6.57 -16.70 15.57
CA THR A 49 7.44 -17.52 16.43
C THR A 49 8.26 -16.65 17.41
N LEU A 50 9.05 -17.30 18.27
CA LEU A 50 10.00 -16.60 19.14
C LEU A 50 11.16 -15.96 18.35
N GLU A 51 11.38 -16.42 17.13
CA GLU A 51 12.41 -15.98 16.20
C GLU A 51 11.87 -15.03 15.12
N THR A 52 10.59 -14.63 15.20
CA THR A 52 10.00 -13.68 14.25
C THR A 52 10.87 -12.42 14.18
N PRO A 53 11.32 -12.03 12.98
CA PRO A 53 12.18 -10.86 12.79
C PRO A 53 11.32 -9.59 12.81
N TRP A 54 10.86 -9.23 14.01
CA TRP A 54 10.09 -8.01 14.23
C TRP A 54 10.86 -6.77 13.79
N VAL A 55 10.15 -5.76 13.28
CA VAL A 55 10.76 -4.45 12.99
C VAL A 55 11.08 -3.74 14.29
N GLY A 56 10.20 -3.82 15.29
CA GLY A 56 10.40 -3.23 16.61
C GLY A 56 11.39 -3.99 17.47
N ASN A 57 12.10 -3.27 18.35
CA ASN A 57 12.96 -3.90 19.35
C ASN A 57 12.14 -4.49 20.50
N ILE A 58 12.48 -5.70 20.95
CA ILE A 58 12.00 -6.27 22.20
C ILE A 58 12.89 -5.77 23.35
N VAL A 59 12.41 -4.76 24.08
CA VAL A 59 13.14 -4.21 25.23
C VAL A 59 12.81 -4.97 26.51
N ASP A 60 11.54 -5.34 26.70
CA ASP A 60 11.11 -6.12 27.86
C ASP A 60 11.40 -7.61 27.64
N ARG A 61 12.31 -8.16 28.44
CA ARG A 61 12.68 -9.58 28.41
C ARG A 61 11.81 -10.46 29.31
N SER A 62 10.80 -9.90 29.97
CA SER A 62 9.90 -10.65 30.86
C SER A 62 9.30 -11.89 30.18
N LEU A 63 8.99 -11.81 28.88
CA LEU A 63 8.55 -12.97 28.08
C LEU A 63 9.52 -14.15 28.21
N PHE A 64 10.84 -13.92 28.22
CA PHE A 64 11.88 -14.95 28.22
C PHE A 64 12.38 -15.34 29.62
N ASP A 65 12.39 -14.39 30.55
CA ASP A 65 13.07 -14.56 31.83
C ASP A 65 12.08 -14.82 33.00
N ASP A 66 10.82 -14.38 32.90
CA ASP A 66 9.83 -14.52 33.98
C ASP A 66 8.97 -15.79 33.79
N PRO A 67 8.90 -16.69 34.80
CA PRO A 67 8.12 -17.93 34.73
C PRO A 67 6.63 -17.74 34.41
N ARG A 68 6.05 -16.58 34.74
CA ARG A 68 4.63 -16.28 34.46
C ARG A 68 4.31 -16.29 32.96
N TYR A 69 5.30 -16.05 32.11
CA TYR A 69 5.13 -16.04 30.66
C TYR A 69 5.58 -17.34 29.98
N ALA A 70 6.02 -18.36 30.72
CA ALA A 70 6.42 -19.65 30.16
C ALA A 70 5.36 -20.29 29.23
N PRO A 71 4.04 -20.24 29.54
CA PRO A 71 3.02 -20.78 28.62
C PRO A 71 2.92 -20.07 27.27
N TYR A 72 3.49 -18.87 27.12
CA TYR A 72 3.45 -18.08 25.88
C TYR A 72 4.68 -18.25 24.99
N ARG A 73 5.53 -19.21 25.33
CA ARG A 73 6.68 -19.66 24.52
C ARG A 73 6.38 -20.95 23.76
N ASP A 74 5.26 -21.57 24.06
CA ASP A 74 4.75 -22.74 23.35
C ASP A 74 4.40 -22.30 21.92
N PRO A 75 4.91 -22.98 20.87
CA PRO A 75 4.58 -22.70 19.47
C PRO A 75 3.09 -22.56 19.18
N ASP A 76 2.23 -23.29 19.90
CA ASP A 76 0.77 -23.27 19.71
C ASP A 76 0.06 -22.13 20.49
N ASN A 77 0.80 -21.37 21.32
CA ASN A 77 0.27 -20.29 22.15
C ASN A 77 1.26 -19.12 22.30
N ILE A 78 2.03 -18.81 21.25
CA ILE A 78 2.99 -17.71 21.28
C ILE A 78 2.28 -16.39 21.51
N LYS A 79 2.71 -15.66 22.55
CA LYS A 79 2.22 -14.30 22.85
C LYS A 79 3.34 -13.40 23.35
N TYR A 80 3.55 -12.29 22.67
CA TYR A 80 4.39 -11.16 23.11
C TYR A 80 3.59 -10.15 23.97
N PRO A 81 3.86 -10.07 25.29
CA PRO A 81 3.20 -9.11 26.17
C PRO A 81 3.42 -7.67 25.67
N SER A 82 2.38 -6.83 25.79
CA SER A 82 2.41 -5.41 25.39
C SER A 82 2.56 -5.13 23.89
N TRP A 83 2.45 -6.15 23.02
CA TRP A 83 2.52 -5.98 21.57
C TRP A 83 1.19 -6.35 20.92
N LEU A 84 0.75 -5.55 19.96
CA LEU A 84 -0.41 -5.85 19.13
C LEU A 84 0.00 -6.81 18.01
N GLN A 85 0.01 -8.11 18.31
CA GLN A 85 0.51 -9.13 17.42
C GLN A 85 -0.47 -9.42 16.26
N PRO A 86 0.01 -9.49 15.01
CA PRO A 86 -0.78 -10.03 13.90
C PRO A 86 -0.82 -11.56 13.95
N GLU A 87 -1.79 -12.16 13.26
CA GLU A 87 -1.87 -13.63 13.12
C GLU A 87 -0.73 -14.19 12.25
N LYS A 88 -0.25 -13.39 11.29
CA LYS A 88 0.87 -13.71 10.40
C LYS A 88 1.86 -12.55 10.39
N HIS A 89 3.13 -12.84 10.20
CA HIS A 89 4.17 -11.83 10.02
C HIS A 89 4.68 -11.83 8.59
N TYR A 90 4.86 -10.64 8.01
CA TYR A 90 5.57 -10.46 6.75
C TYR A 90 6.03 -9.01 6.60
N ALA A 91 7.34 -8.82 6.44
CA ALA A 91 7.96 -7.54 6.15
C ALA A 91 8.84 -7.70 4.90
N GLY A 92 8.41 -7.14 3.77
CA GLY A 92 9.03 -7.39 2.48
C GLY A 92 8.16 -6.92 1.32
N VAL A 93 8.45 -7.46 0.14
CA VAL A 93 7.80 -7.09 -1.11
C VAL A 93 6.62 -8.01 -1.41
N ALA A 94 5.49 -7.43 -1.73
CA ALA A 94 4.34 -8.13 -2.24
C ALA A 94 3.88 -7.54 -3.57
N TRP A 95 3.44 -8.40 -4.48
CA TRP A 95 2.91 -8.00 -5.77
C TRP A 95 1.41 -8.25 -5.81
N TYR A 96 0.66 -7.27 -6.30
CA TYR A 96 -0.78 -7.30 -6.45
C TYR A 96 -1.11 -7.03 -7.91
N GLN A 97 -1.96 -7.85 -8.53
CA GLN A 97 -2.31 -7.71 -9.93
C GLN A 97 -3.81 -7.87 -10.17
N ARG A 98 -4.36 -7.03 -11.04
CA ARG A 98 -5.75 -7.08 -11.47
C ARG A 98 -5.89 -6.60 -12.90
N ASP A 99 -6.73 -7.26 -13.67
CA ASP A 99 -7.12 -6.75 -14.98
C ASP A 99 -8.22 -5.71 -14.80
N ILE A 100 -8.09 -4.59 -15.50
CA ILE A 100 -9.01 -3.46 -15.48
C ILE A 100 -9.53 -3.22 -16.90
N ASP A 101 -10.78 -2.79 -17.02
CA ASP A 101 -11.37 -2.41 -18.29
C ASP A 101 -11.51 -0.90 -18.36
N VAL A 102 -10.82 -0.28 -19.32
CA VAL A 102 -10.85 1.16 -19.59
C VAL A 102 -11.96 1.44 -20.60
N PRO A 103 -12.98 2.24 -20.24
CA PRO A 103 -14.08 2.56 -21.13
C PRO A 103 -13.64 3.40 -22.36
N PRO A 104 -14.28 3.23 -23.54
CA PRO A 104 -13.98 4.04 -24.72
C PRO A 104 -14.17 5.55 -24.56
N ASP A 105 -15.09 5.97 -23.68
CA ASP A 105 -15.34 7.38 -23.41
C ASP A 105 -14.25 8.04 -22.56
N TRP A 106 -13.28 7.28 -22.03
CA TRP A 106 -12.12 7.80 -21.30
C TRP A 106 -10.98 8.26 -22.23
N GLN A 107 -11.04 7.97 -23.52
CA GLN A 107 -10.03 8.39 -24.49
C GLN A 107 -9.81 9.91 -24.43
N GLY A 108 -8.55 10.34 -24.27
CA GLY A 108 -8.17 11.75 -24.19
C GLY A 108 -8.49 12.42 -22.85
N GLN A 109 -9.07 11.70 -21.89
CA GLN A 109 -9.23 12.16 -20.51
C GLN A 109 -7.98 11.83 -19.71
N ARG A 110 -7.65 12.67 -18.71
CA ARG A 110 -6.62 12.34 -17.73
C ARG A 110 -7.11 11.20 -16.86
N VAL A 111 -6.41 10.07 -16.91
CA VAL A 111 -6.67 8.91 -16.06
C VAL A 111 -5.64 8.82 -14.94
N THR A 112 -6.13 8.67 -13.72
CA THR A 112 -5.28 8.48 -12.53
C THR A 112 -5.69 7.25 -11.73
N LEU A 113 -4.71 6.53 -11.20
CA LEU A 113 -4.92 5.54 -10.14
C LEU A 113 -4.73 6.20 -8.78
N SER A 114 -5.65 5.97 -7.85
CA SER A 114 -5.54 6.40 -6.45
C SER A 114 -5.57 5.20 -5.51
N LEU A 115 -4.56 5.08 -4.66
CA LEU A 115 -4.46 4.10 -3.57
C LEU A 115 -4.51 4.87 -2.25
N GLU A 116 -5.60 4.78 -1.49
CA GLU A 116 -5.82 5.64 -0.32
C GLU A 116 -4.84 5.37 0.84
N ARG A 117 -4.57 4.10 1.13
CA ARG A 117 -3.74 3.70 2.27
C ARG A 117 -2.93 2.43 1.98
N PRO A 118 -1.94 2.51 1.07
CA PRO A 118 -0.92 1.48 0.96
C PRO A 118 0.06 1.54 2.14
N HIS A 119 0.83 0.47 2.36
CA HIS A 119 1.92 0.47 3.34
C HIS A 119 3.11 -0.39 2.88
N TRP A 120 4.31 0.14 2.67
CA TRP A 120 4.68 1.56 2.66
C TRP A 120 4.89 2.04 1.22
N GLU A 121 6.02 1.70 0.60
CA GLU A 121 6.31 2.12 -0.77
C GLU A 121 5.45 1.32 -1.74
N THR A 122 4.94 1.98 -2.78
CA THR A 122 4.35 1.29 -3.92
C THR A 122 5.02 1.68 -5.23
N THR A 123 5.15 0.71 -6.14
CA THR A 123 5.53 0.95 -7.54
C THR A 123 4.46 0.35 -8.43
N VAL A 124 4.06 1.07 -9.49
CA VAL A 124 2.90 0.68 -10.30
C VAL A 124 3.32 0.45 -11.75
N TRP A 125 2.74 -0.59 -12.35
CA TRP A 125 2.82 -0.88 -13.78
C TRP A 125 1.42 -0.96 -14.38
N LEU A 126 1.28 -0.40 -15.57
CA LEU A 126 0.15 -0.66 -16.46
C LEU A 126 0.68 -1.43 -17.67
N ASP A 127 0.13 -2.62 -17.86
CA ASP A 127 0.67 -3.64 -18.75
C ASP A 127 2.16 -3.90 -18.45
N ASN A 128 3.05 -3.49 -19.36
CA ASN A 128 4.49 -3.66 -19.23
C ASN A 128 5.23 -2.35 -18.90
N GLN A 129 4.50 -1.23 -18.73
CA GLN A 129 5.07 0.09 -18.51
C GLN A 129 5.06 0.45 -17.03
N CYS A 130 6.23 0.76 -16.47
CA CYS A 130 6.35 1.31 -15.12
C CYS A 130 5.87 2.77 -15.09
N LEU A 131 5.01 3.09 -14.13
CA LEU A 131 4.47 4.43 -13.87
C LEU A 131 5.19 5.16 -12.72
N GLY A 132 6.20 4.52 -12.11
CA GLY A 132 7.00 5.07 -11.02
C GLY A 132 6.57 4.60 -9.64
N SER A 133 7.16 5.23 -8.61
CA SER A 133 7.04 4.84 -7.21
C SER A 133 6.53 5.99 -6.32
N ASN A 134 5.96 5.64 -5.16
CA ASN A 134 5.53 6.58 -4.12
C ASN A 134 5.77 5.94 -2.75
N ASP A 135 6.21 6.74 -1.79
CA ASP A 135 6.65 6.34 -0.46
C ASP A 135 6.00 7.23 0.63
N SER A 136 4.77 7.69 0.44
CA SER A 136 4.07 8.43 1.50
C SER A 136 3.42 7.49 2.51
N LEU A 137 3.84 7.57 3.76
CA LEU A 137 3.24 6.78 4.83
C LEU A 137 1.90 7.36 5.34
N ALA A 138 1.56 8.59 4.93
CA ALA A 138 0.49 9.39 5.54
C ALA A 138 -0.55 9.93 4.55
N THR A 139 -0.31 9.83 3.23
CA THR A 139 -1.23 10.34 2.21
C THR A 139 -1.47 9.30 1.12
N PRO A 140 -2.59 9.37 0.40
CA PRO A 140 -2.83 8.50 -0.75
C PRO A 140 -1.69 8.54 -1.78
N HIS A 141 -1.42 7.38 -2.38
CA HIS A 141 -0.54 7.29 -3.54
C HIS A 141 -1.37 7.50 -4.81
N VAL A 142 -0.96 8.46 -5.64
CA VAL A 142 -1.65 8.80 -6.89
C VAL A 142 -0.69 8.69 -8.06
N TYR A 143 -1.10 7.97 -9.10
CA TYR A 143 -0.30 7.73 -10.31
C TYR A 143 -1.03 8.24 -11.54
N GLU A 144 -0.28 8.86 -12.45
CA GLU A 144 -0.77 9.25 -13.77
C GLU A 144 -0.70 8.06 -14.72
N LEU A 145 -1.83 7.69 -15.31
CA LEU A 145 -1.89 6.72 -16.43
C LEU A 145 -1.85 7.45 -17.79
N GLY A 146 -1.97 8.78 -17.79
CA GLY A 146 -1.93 9.62 -18.98
C GLY A 146 -3.30 9.85 -19.62
N THR A 147 -3.27 10.41 -20.83
CA THR A 147 -4.45 10.67 -21.68
C THR A 147 -4.61 9.67 -22.83
N ASP A 148 -3.55 8.90 -23.07
CA ASP A 148 -3.40 8.05 -24.26
C ASP A 148 -3.61 6.57 -23.96
N ILE A 149 -4.10 6.25 -22.76
CA ILE A 149 -4.51 4.88 -22.41
C ILE A 149 -5.58 4.41 -23.39
N ALA A 150 -5.33 3.26 -24.01
CA ALA A 150 -6.27 2.68 -24.96
C ALA A 150 -7.54 2.20 -24.23
N PRO A 151 -8.70 2.19 -24.89
CA PRO A 151 -9.87 1.50 -24.36
C PRO A 151 -9.69 -0.01 -24.39
N GLY A 152 -10.28 -0.70 -23.42
CA GLY A 152 -10.25 -2.15 -23.31
C GLY A 152 -9.52 -2.65 -22.07
N SER A 153 -9.10 -3.91 -22.11
CA SER A 153 -8.52 -4.60 -20.97
C SER A 153 -7.03 -4.27 -20.82
N HIS A 154 -6.63 -3.92 -19.61
CA HIS A 154 -5.25 -3.66 -19.22
C HIS A 154 -4.90 -4.38 -17.94
N ARG A 155 -3.63 -4.73 -17.79
CA ARG A 155 -3.11 -5.32 -16.55
C ARG A 155 -2.57 -4.24 -15.63
N LEU A 156 -3.20 -4.06 -14.48
CA LEU A 156 -2.67 -3.22 -13.43
C LEU A 156 -1.87 -4.08 -12.44
N THR A 157 -0.59 -3.78 -12.26
CA THR A 157 0.26 -4.42 -11.25
C THR A 157 0.79 -3.38 -10.27
N VAL A 158 0.71 -3.69 -8.98
CA VAL A 158 1.22 -2.85 -7.89
C VAL A 158 2.19 -3.69 -7.04
N ARG A 159 3.45 -3.26 -6.97
CA ARG A 159 4.42 -3.74 -5.98
C ARG A 159 4.22 -2.92 -4.71
N VAL A 160 4.15 -3.56 -3.55
CA VAL A 160 4.07 -2.92 -2.22
C VAL A 160 5.20 -3.44 -1.33
N ASP A 161 5.96 -2.54 -0.74
CA ASP A 161 7.07 -2.83 0.16
C ASP A 161 6.85 -2.17 1.51
N ASN A 162 6.64 -2.96 2.56
CA ASN A 162 6.42 -2.47 3.94
C ASN A 162 7.69 -2.45 4.79
N ARG A 163 8.87 -2.66 4.22
CA ARG A 163 10.12 -2.50 4.96
C ARG A 163 10.32 -1.03 5.35
N MET A 164 11.33 -0.78 6.18
CA MET A 164 11.73 0.59 6.57
C MET A 164 12.32 1.35 5.37
N ILE A 165 11.47 1.99 4.55
CA ILE A 165 11.87 2.74 3.35
C ILE A 165 12.63 4.01 3.73
N VAL A 166 12.04 4.81 4.63
CA VAL A 166 12.70 5.96 5.26
C VAL A 166 12.92 5.63 6.73
N ASN A 167 14.14 5.85 7.22
CA ASN A 167 14.46 5.56 8.61
C ASN A 167 13.77 6.56 9.56
N VAL A 168 12.60 6.16 10.07
CA VAL A 168 11.84 6.88 11.10
C VAL A 168 12.07 6.30 12.51
N GLY A 169 12.96 5.31 12.63
CA GLY A 169 13.26 4.58 13.85
C GLY A 169 12.47 3.28 13.98
N VAL A 170 13.15 2.21 14.38
CA VAL A 170 12.60 0.84 14.48
C VAL A 170 11.40 0.69 15.43
N ASN A 171 11.29 1.57 16.43
CA ASN A 171 10.18 1.59 17.39
C ASN A 171 9.10 2.65 17.04
N ALA A 172 9.14 3.26 15.86
CA ALA A 172 8.15 4.24 15.48
C ALA A 172 6.76 3.56 15.34
N HIS A 173 5.73 4.19 15.90
CA HIS A 173 4.35 3.71 15.83
C HIS A 173 3.83 3.58 14.39
N SER A 174 4.49 4.23 13.44
CA SER A 174 4.08 4.20 12.04
C SER A 174 4.56 2.97 11.27
N VAL A 175 5.50 2.17 11.80
CA VAL A 175 6.12 1.05 11.05
C VAL A 175 6.48 -0.16 11.93
N SER A 176 6.25 -0.08 13.24
CA SER A 176 6.63 -1.16 14.17
C SER A 176 5.45 -2.05 14.53
N ASP A 177 5.77 -3.29 14.87
CA ASP A 177 4.82 -4.31 15.33
C ASP A 177 4.25 -4.01 16.72
N HIS A 178 4.87 -3.08 17.46
CA HIS A 178 4.40 -2.62 18.77
C HIS A 178 2.95 -2.13 18.70
N THR A 179 2.59 -1.47 17.59
CA THR A 179 1.26 -0.93 17.31
C THR A 179 0.56 -1.65 16.15
N GLN A 180 0.95 -2.88 15.81
CA GLN A 180 0.41 -3.66 14.68
C GLN A 180 0.49 -2.93 13.34
N THR A 181 1.42 -1.99 13.18
CA THR A 181 1.37 -1.05 12.06
C THR A 181 2.16 -1.53 10.84
N ASN A 182 3.07 -2.50 11.01
CA ASN A 182 3.85 -3.09 9.93
C ASN A 182 3.06 -4.11 9.07
N TRP A 183 1.84 -3.77 8.67
CA TRP A 183 1.07 -4.58 7.73
C TRP A 183 1.51 -4.28 6.29
N ASN A 184 1.26 -5.21 5.36
CA ASN A 184 1.48 -4.98 3.94
C ASN A 184 0.17 -5.17 3.17
N GLY A 185 -0.03 -4.36 2.15
CA GLY A 185 -1.24 -4.29 1.36
C GLY A 185 -1.75 -2.87 1.21
N ILE A 186 -3.02 -2.76 0.87
CA ILE A 186 -3.69 -1.49 0.60
C ILE A 186 -5.04 -1.55 1.30
N VAL A 187 -5.18 -0.84 2.42
CA VAL A 187 -6.33 -1.00 3.33
C VAL A 187 -7.39 0.07 3.16
N GLY A 188 -7.18 1.03 2.26
CA GLY A 188 -8.14 2.07 1.90
C GLY A 188 -8.65 1.91 0.47
N ARG A 189 -9.53 2.82 0.05
CA ARG A 189 -10.11 2.86 -1.29
C ARG A 189 -9.03 2.79 -2.39
N LEU A 190 -9.33 1.99 -3.41
CA LEU A 190 -8.54 1.86 -4.64
C LEU A 190 -9.45 2.13 -5.82
N GLU A 191 -9.09 3.08 -6.69
CA GLU A 191 -9.94 3.47 -7.81
C GLU A 191 -9.15 4.08 -8.96
N LEU A 192 -9.68 3.94 -10.18
CA LEU A 192 -9.30 4.76 -11.32
C LEU A 192 -10.25 5.95 -11.40
N ARG A 193 -9.72 7.11 -11.82
CA ARG A 193 -10.49 8.32 -12.05
C ARG A 193 -10.15 8.88 -13.42
N ALA A 194 -11.16 9.15 -14.22
CA ALA A 194 -11.05 9.94 -15.44
C ALA A 194 -11.59 11.34 -15.21
N GLY A 195 -10.86 12.34 -15.71
CA GLY A 195 -11.22 13.75 -15.64
C GLY A 195 -10.57 14.58 -16.74
N SER A 196 -10.77 15.90 -16.65
CA SER A 196 -10.23 16.84 -17.62
C SER A 196 -8.69 16.75 -17.72
N PRO A 197 -8.12 16.80 -18.94
CA PRO A 197 -6.67 16.88 -19.13
C PRO A 197 -6.08 18.18 -18.61
N VAL A 198 -6.90 19.20 -18.34
CA VAL A 198 -6.53 20.42 -17.60
C VAL A 198 -7.25 20.44 -16.26
N TRP A 199 -6.51 20.54 -15.16
CA TRP A 199 -7.10 20.50 -13.81
C TRP A 199 -6.46 21.50 -12.85
N MET A 200 -7.20 21.82 -11.78
CA MET A 200 -6.65 22.57 -10.66
C MET A 200 -5.79 21.63 -9.82
N ARG A 201 -4.48 21.80 -9.88
CA ARG A 201 -3.51 20.99 -9.13
C ARG A 201 -3.49 21.37 -7.65
N ARG A 202 -3.61 22.67 -7.36
CA ARG A 202 -3.61 23.19 -5.99
C ARG A 202 -4.52 24.39 -5.88
N VAL A 203 -5.39 24.38 -4.87
CA VAL A 203 -6.23 25.52 -4.49
C VAL A 203 -5.91 25.88 -3.05
N GLN A 204 -5.50 27.12 -2.80
CA GLN A 204 -5.32 27.66 -1.45
C GLN A 204 -6.28 28.81 -1.24
N ALA A 205 -6.96 28.81 -0.09
CA ALA A 205 -7.89 29.86 0.30
C ALA A 205 -7.35 30.62 1.51
N TYR A 206 -7.28 31.95 1.40
CA TYR A 206 -6.82 32.85 2.45
C TYR A 206 -7.97 33.79 2.85
N PRO A 207 -8.71 33.49 3.93
CA PRO A 207 -9.85 34.30 4.35
C PRO A 207 -9.43 35.62 5.03
N ASN A 208 -10.18 36.68 4.77
CA ASN A 208 -10.10 37.98 5.46
C ASN A 208 -11.47 38.33 6.04
N VAL A 209 -11.60 38.16 7.36
CA VAL A 209 -12.87 38.35 8.08
C VAL A 209 -13.30 39.82 8.09
N ALA A 210 -12.37 40.75 8.32
CA ALA A 210 -12.67 42.19 8.39
C ALA A 210 -13.21 42.72 7.05
N ALA A 211 -12.62 42.26 5.94
CA ALA A 211 -13.07 42.60 4.59
C ALA A 211 -14.23 41.74 4.08
N ARG A 212 -14.68 40.73 4.86
CA ARG A 212 -15.67 39.71 4.43
C ARG A 212 -15.35 39.10 3.06
N ALA A 213 -14.07 38.80 2.82
CA ALA A 213 -13.56 38.34 1.53
C ALA A 213 -12.63 37.12 1.69
N VAL A 214 -12.39 36.39 0.60
CA VAL A 214 -11.42 35.29 0.53
C VAL A 214 -10.57 35.46 -0.71
N THR A 215 -9.24 35.37 -0.57
CA THR A 215 -8.31 35.31 -1.71
C THR A 215 -8.02 33.87 -2.06
N LEU A 216 -8.22 33.50 -3.32
CA LEU A 216 -7.86 32.18 -3.84
C LEU A 216 -6.56 32.25 -4.65
N LYS A 217 -5.63 31.33 -4.37
CA LYS A 217 -4.47 31.06 -5.23
C LYS A 217 -4.63 29.67 -5.83
N ILE A 218 -4.73 29.61 -7.16
CA ILE A 218 -5.02 28.39 -7.91
C ILE A 218 -3.85 28.11 -8.86
N ASP A 219 -3.23 26.94 -8.72
CA ASP A 219 -2.26 26.42 -9.67
C ASP A 219 -2.96 25.41 -10.56
N PHE A 220 -2.87 25.61 -11.88
CA PHE A 220 -3.37 24.66 -12.88
C PHE A 220 -2.24 23.72 -13.35
N ALA A 221 -2.62 22.56 -13.85
CA ALA A 221 -1.75 21.61 -14.54
C ALA A 221 -2.46 21.04 -15.77
N SER A 222 -1.67 20.53 -16.72
CA SER A 222 -2.18 19.89 -17.93
C SER A 222 -1.29 18.73 -18.37
N LEU A 223 -1.90 17.76 -19.07
CA LEU A 223 -1.23 16.72 -19.85
C LEU A 223 -1.45 16.97 -21.34
#